data_AF-A0A0E0RG31-F1
#
_entry.id   AF-A0A0E0RG31-F1
#
_cell.length_a   1.000
_cell.length_b   1.000
_cell.length_c   1.000
_cell.angle_alpha   90.00
_cell.angle_beta   90.00
_cell.angle_gamma   90.00
#
_symmetry.space_group_name_H-M   'P 1'
#
loop_
_entity.id
_entity.type
_entity.pdbx_description
1 polymer ?
#
loop_
_entity_poly.entity_id
_entity_poly.type
_entity_poly.pdbx_seq_one_letter_code
_entity_poly.pdbx_strand_id
1 'polypeptide(L)'
;MYISQENGIPYGWLWSHCYCVSCLVDPFVGHQTEHQYSSKLVQGKLPPGSRGLPILGETLDFFSQSPSLELLGFFKRRLDNEQLRVPARGEAFRMWYPDSIMRIIGADSIITTLGSSHKYIKNMVFRLFGPENLRRDMIKDMQKTAEASLLSWLHHPSIELKEAASSGRKNVMKMLKEMMDERKKATGRQESIDFFDVLLEELKEEKHAMSENVALDLIFLLLFVSFETTASGITAILCFLSDNPKALQELTEEHDYIQKKRPDLNSEITWEEYKSMKFTSHVIHEALRLTNIAPVMFRKATEDDTAEPAGGASKDFMAFGGGRRLCVGADFAKLQMAIFLHCLVTKYRWKVIKGGKMVLCPGLQFPEGFHIRLLPKG
;
A
#
# COMPACT_ATOMS: atom_id res chain seq x y z
N MET A 1 22.10 -12.91 -14.71
CA MET A 1 22.66 -11.66 -15.26
C MET A 1 22.71 -10.67 -14.10
N TYR A 2 23.88 -10.51 -13.49
CA TYR A 2 24.12 -9.53 -12.41
C TYR A 2 24.19 -8.14 -13.05
N ILE A 3 23.32 -7.22 -12.67
CA ILE A 3 23.46 -5.80 -13.01
C ILE A 3 23.85 -5.08 -11.72
N SER A 4 25.08 -4.59 -11.68
CA SER A 4 25.55 -3.68 -10.64
C SER A 4 24.78 -2.35 -10.79
N GLN A 5 24.19 -1.87 -9.70
CA GLN A 5 23.53 -0.56 -9.65
C GLN A 5 24.56 0.48 -9.21
N GLU A 6 25.27 1.09 -10.17
CA GLU A 6 26.15 2.24 -9.90
C GLU A 6 25.55 3.59 -10.31
N ASN A 7 24.30 3.65 -10.80
CA ASN A 7 23.68 4.94 -11.11
C ASN A 7 22.27 5.05 -10.49
N GLY A 8 22.10 6.07 -9.64
CA GLY A 8 20.88 6.35 -8.92
C GLY A 8 19.71 6.70 -9.83
N ILE A 9 18.85 5.71 -10.09
CA ILE A 9 17.50 5.91 -10.64
C ILE A 9 16.52 5.91 -9.45
N PRO A 10 15.60 6.90 -9.32
CA PRO A 10 14.61 6.92 -8.26
C PRO A 10 13.70 5.69 -8.36
N TYR A 11 13.53 4.93 -7.27
CA TYR A 11 12.79 3.67 -7.30
C TYR A 11 11.30 3.82 -7.62
N GLY A 12 10.71 5.01 -7.49
CA GLY A 12 9.36 5.32 -8.02
C GLY A 12 9.25 5.14 -9.54
N TRP A 13 10.37 5.27 -10.28
CA TRP A 13 10.44 4.95 -11.70
C TRP A 13 10.33 3.44 -11.97
N LEU A 14 10.75 2.55 -11.06
CA LEU A 14 10.63 1.10 -11.28
C LEU A 14 9.16 0.67 -11.42
N TRP A 15 8.21 1.27 -10.70
CA TRP A 15 6.79 0.89 -10.82
C TRP A 15 6.11 1.33 -12.12
N SER A 16 6.63 2.34 -12.83
CA SER A 16 6.06 2.73 -14.14
C SER A 16 6.88 2.17 -15.30
N HIS A 17 8.21 2.23 -15.20
CA HIS A 17 9.11 1.74 -16.24
C HIS A 17 9.32 0.23 -16.21
N CYS A 18 9.42 -0.45 -15.04
CA CYS A 18 9.47 -1.91 -15.06
C CYS A 18 8.11 -2.52 -15.45
N TYR A 19 6.99 -1.85 -15.19
CA TYR A 19 5.68 -2.27 -15.74
C TYR A 19 5.62 -2.15 -17.26
N CYS A 20 5.96 -0.98 -17.84
CA CYS A 20 5.98 -0.79 -19.29
C CYS A 20 7.00 -1.69 -19.99
N VAL A 21 8.22 -1.81 -19.45
CA VAL A 21 9.26 -2.64 -20.08
C VAL A 21 8.93 -4.12 -19.92
N SER A 22 8.47 -4.61 -18.75
CA SER A 22 8.16 -6.04 -18.56
C SER A 22 6.96 -6.52 -19.39
N CYS A 23 5.92 -5.69 -19.57
CA CYS A 23 4.79 -6.01 -20.46
C CYS A 23 5.18 -6.03 -21.94
N LEU A 24 6.28 -5.39 -22.34
CA LEU A 24 6.82 -5.45 -23.69
C LEU A 24 7.74 -6.66 -23.94
N VAL A 25 8.29 -7.29 -22.89
CA VAL A 25 9.20 -8.45 -23.02
C VAL A 25 8.54 -9.82 -22.82
N ASP A 26 7.25 -9.89 -22.48
CA ASP A 26 6.53 -11.17 -22.32
C ASP A 26 5.35 -11.34 -23.31
N PRO A 27 5.63 -11.52 -24.63
CA PRO A 27 4.63 -11.86 -25.63
C PRO A 27 3.99 -13.26 -25.42
N PHE A 28 4.47 -14.04 -24.44
CA PHE A 28 4.03 -15.41 -24.18
C PHE A 28 2.71 -15.51 -23.38
N VAL A 29 2.29 -14.45 -22.69
CA VAL A 29 1.07 -14.45 -21.86
C VAL A 29 -0.21 -14.59 -22.71
N GLY A 30 -0.23 -13.99 -23.89
CA GLY A 30 -1.34 -14.15 -24.85
C GLY A 30 -1.40 -15.56 -25.45
N HIS A 31 -0.25 -16.18 -25.70
CA HIS A 31 -0.18 -17.43 -26.46
C HIS A 31 -0.55 -18.68 -25.63
N GLN A 32 -0.22 -18.70 -24.32
CA GLN A 32 -0.64 -19.79 -23.43
C GLN A 32 -2.10 -19.71 -23.00
N THR A 33 -2.66 -18.49 -22.88
CA THR A 33 -4.08 -18.31 -22.62
C THR A 33 -4.94 -18.71 -23.82
N GLU A 34 -4.52 -18.41 -25.06
CA GLU A 34 -5.24 -18.84 -26.27
C GLU A 34 -5.32 -20.37 -26.43
N HIS A 35 -4.22 -21.10 -26.22
CA HIS A 35 -4.23 -22.56 -26.39
C HIS A 35 -5.04 -23.30 -25.30
N GLN A 36 -5.09 -22.78 -24.07
CA GLN A 36 -5.91 -23.37 -23.01
C GLN A 36 -7.40 -23.04 -23.14
N TYR A 37 -7.78 -21.85 -23.61
CA TYR A 37 -9.19 -21.46 -23.74
C TYR A 37 -9.85 -21.98 -25.02
N SER A 38 -9.12 -22.19 -26.11
CA SER A 38 -9.72 -22.66 -27.37
C SER A 38 -10.23 -24.10 -27.33
N SER A 39 -9.82 -24.93 -26.35
CA SER A 39 -10.18 -26.36 -26.30
C SER A 39 -11.32 -26.70 -25.33
N LYS A 40 -11.82 -25.73 -24.56
CA LYS A 40 -12.96 -25.90 -23.63
C LYS A 40 -13.97 -24.76 -23.77
N LEU A 41 -14.53 -24.57 -24.96
CA LEU A 41 -15.70 -23.70 -25.13
C LEU A 41 -16.96 -24.44 -24.68
N VAL A 42 -17.21 -24.42 -23.37
CA VAL A 42 -18.46 -24.88 -22.76
C VAL A 42 -19.45 -23.70 -22.76
N GLN A 43 -20.55 -23.84 -23.50
CA GLN A 43 -21.92 -23.28 -23.36
C GLN A 43 -22.24 -21.92 -22.66
N GLY A 44 -21.28 -21.05 -22.37
CA GLY A 44 -21.50 -19.76 -21.69
C GLY A 44 -21.39 -18.54 -22.59
N LYS A 45 -22.18 -17.49 -22.33
CA LYS A 45 -22.06 -16.17 -22.98
C LYS A 45 -21.05 -15.31 -22.22
N LEU A 46 -19.90 -15.02 -22.85
CA LEU A 46 -18.90 -14.10 -22.29
C LEU A 46 -19.45 -12.67 -22.22
N PRO A 47 -18.97 -11.82 -21.28
CA PRO A 47 -19.22 -10.40 -21.33
C PRO A 47 -18.78 -9.80 -22.68
N PRO A 48 -19.49 -8.79 -23.19
CA PRO A 48 -19.05 -8.09 -24.40
C PRO A 48 -17.66 -7.48 -24.16
N GLY A 49 -16.79 -7.48 -25.18
CA GLY A 49 -15.45 -6.93 -25.06
C GLY A 49 -14.64 -7.07 -26.35
N SER A 50 -13.54 -6.30 -26.44
CA SER A 50 -12.56 -6.40 -27.52
C SER A 50 -11.41 -7.30 -27.11
N ARG A 51 -10.76 -7.95 -28.08
CA ARG A 51 -9.47 -8.63 -27.86
C ARG A 51 -8.27 -7.68 -28.00
N GLY A 52 -8.48 -6.47 -28.52
CA GLY A 52 -7.42 -5.48 -28.76
C GLY A 52 -6.46 -5.88 -29.88
N LEU A 53 -5.22 -5.38 -29.80
CA LEU A 53 -4.16 -5.68 -30.76
C LEU A 53 -3.67 -7.13 -30.61
N PRO A 54 -3.21 -7.80 -31.69
CA PRO A 54 -2.56 -9.10 -31.57
C PRO A 54 -1.41 -9.04 -30.56
N ILE A 55 -1.33 -10.05 -29.68
CA ILE A 55 -0.33 -10.20 -28.59
C ILE A 55 -0.48 -9.18 -27.45
N LEU A 56 -0.54 -7.89 -27.76
CA LEU A 56 -0.61 -6.81 -26.75
C LEU A 56 -2.01 -6.65 -26.13
N GLY A 57 -3.04 -7.09 -26.82
CA GLY A 57 -4.43 -6.85 -26.46
C GLY A 57 -4.70 -5.37 -26.25
N GLU A 58 -5.22 -5.04 -25.06
CA GLU A 58 -5.51 -3.66 -24.64
C GLU A 58 -4.59 -3.20 -23.50
N THR A 59 -3.42 -3.84 -23.36
CA THR A 59 -2.45 -3.59 -22.29
C THR A 59 -1.97 -2.13 -22.28
N LEU A 60 -1.71 -1.54 -23.46
CA LEU A 60 -1.30 -0.13 -23.55
C LEU A 60 -2.38 0.84 -23.06
N ASP A 61 -3.65 0.52 -23.31
CA ASP A 61 -4.77 1.33 -22.83
C ASP A 61 -4.95 1.16 -21.31
N PHE A 62 -4.73 -0.06 -20.78
CA PHE A 62 -4.73 -0.31 -19.34
C PHE A 62 -3.63 0.49 -18.61
N PHE A 63 -2.44 0.61 -19.21
CA PHE A 63 -1.33 1.40 -18.67
C PHE A 63 -1.37 2.87 -19.11
N SER A 64 -2.46 3.33 -19.73
CA SER A 64 -2.60 4.75 -20.06
C SER A 64 -2.92 5.58 -18.82
N GLN A 65 -2.39 6.79 -18.79
CA GLN A 65 -2.62 7.72 -17.70
C GLN A 65 -4.07 8.19 -17.68
N SER A 66 -4.74 8.04 -16.53
CA SER A 66 -6.08 8.55 -16.28
C SER A 66 -6.02 9.81 -15.41
N PRO A 67 -6.59 10.95 -15.86
CA PRO A 67 -6.71 12.14 -15.02
C PRO A 67 -7.80 12.00 -13.95
N SER A 68 -8.74 11.08 -14.12
CA SER A 68 -9.76 10.75 -13.12
C SER A 68 -9.16 9.84 -12.05
N LEU A 69 -9.33 10.21 -10.77
CA LEU A 69 -8.89 9.42 -9.61
C LEU A 69 -9.94 8.41 -9.11
N GLU A 70 -11.21 8.60 -9.47
CA GLU A 70 -12.29 7.69 -9.03
C GLU A 70 -12.12 6.29 -9.60
N LEU A 71 -11.81 6.23 -10.89
CA LEU A 71 -11.64 4.99 -11.63
C LEU A 71 -10.71 5.22 -12.82
N LEU A 72 -9.82 4.25 -13.06
CA LEU A 72 -8.96 4.22 -14.24
C LEU A 72 -9.83 4.29 -15.51
N GLY A 73 -9.47 5.15 -16.45
CA GLY A 73 -10.24 5.33 -17.70
C GLY A 73 -10.52 4.02 -18.45
N PHE A 74 -9.58 3.07 -18.39
CA PHE A 74 -9.74 1.71 -18.92
C PHE A 74 -10.96 0.97 -18.35
N PHE A 75 -11.19 1.02 -17.03
CA PHE A 75 -12.33 0.35 -16.39
C PHE A 75 -13.61 1.16 -16.51
N LYS A 76 -13.52 2.50 -16.45
CA LYS A 76 -14.69 3.38 -16.59
C LYS A 76 -15.45 3.10 -17.88
N ARG A 77 -14.73 3.13 -19.01
CA ARG A 77 -15.30 2.81 -20.33
C ARG A 77 -15.93 1.41 -20.41
N ARG A 78 -15.44 0.45 -19.63
CA ARG A 78 -15.93 -0.93 -19.64
C ARG A 78 -17.13 -1.14 -18.73
N LEU A 79 -17.18 -0.47 -17.57
CA LEU A 79 -18.37 -0.46 -16.73
C LEU A 79 -19.54 0.19 -17.47
N ASP A 80 -19.30 1.35 -18.11
CA ASP A 80 -20.32 2.08 -18.88
C ASP A 80 -20.87 1.25 -20.05
N ASN A 81 -20.06 0.34 -20.60
CA ASN A 81 -20.43 -0.54 -21.71
C ASN A 81 -20.84 -1.97 -21.27
N GLU A 82 -21.09 -2.19 -19.97
CA GLU A 82 -21.45 -3.51 -19.39
C GLU A 82 -20.44 -4.65 -19.68
N GLN A 83 -19.17 -4.28 -19.93
CA GLN A 83 -18.07 -5.20 -20.25
C GLN A 83 -17.35 -5.73 -19.01
N LEU A 84 -17.67 -5.21 -17.82
CA LEU A 84 -17.16 -5.67 -16.52
C LEU A 84 -18.32 -6.17 -15.66
N ARG A 85 -18.14 -7.35 -15.05
CA ARG A 85 -19.06 -7.91 -14.07
C ARG A 85 -18.33 -8.12 -12.75
N VAL A 86 -18.97 -7.75 -11.64
CA VAL A 86 -18.47 -8.06 -10.31
C VAL A 86 -18.82 -9.53 -10.02
N PRO A 87 -17.87 -10.35 -9.55
CA PRO A 87 -18.13 -11.74 -9.19
C PRO A 87 -19.28 -11.92 -8.19
N ALA A 88 -20.13 -12.92 -8.41
CA ALA A 88 -21.19 -13.27 -7.46
C ALA A 88 -20.64 -14.05 -6.25
N ARG A 89 -19.61 -14.88 -6.46
CA ARG A 89 -18.98 -15.70 -5.42
C ARG A 89 -17.49 -15.43 -5.31
N GLY A 90 -17.07 -14.75 -4.24
CA GLY A 90 -15.64 -14.50 -3.97
C GLY A 90 -14.79 -15.75 -3.69
N GLU A 91 -15.41 -16.94 -3.53
CA GLU A 91 -14.71 -18.21 -3.31
C GLU A 91 -14.23 -18.88 -4.61
N ALA A 92 -14.86 -18.57 -5.75
CA ALA A 92 -14.51 -19.06 -7.08
C ALA A 92 -13.29 -18.35 -7.70
N PHE A 93 -12.66 -17.43 -6.95
CA PHE A 93 -11.60 -16.56 -7.46
C PHE A 93 -10.37 -16.61 -6.55
N ARG A 94 -9.21 -16.90 -7.16
CA ARG A 94 -7.91 -16.83 -6.47
C ARG A 94 -7.16 -15.56 -6.84
N MET A 95 -6.36 -15.04 -5.91
CA MET A 95 -5.45 -13.93 -6.19
C MET A 95 -4.40 -14.38 -7.20
N TRP A 96 -4.16 -13.55 -8.21
CA TRP A 96 -3.22 -13.83 -9.28
C TRP A 96 -2.64 -12.51 -9.74
N TYR A 97 -1.35 -12.44 -10.00
CA TYR A 97 -0.68 -11.26 -10.57
C TYR A 97 0.25 -11.72 -11.70
N PRO A 98 0.53 -10.86 -12.69
CA PRO A 98 1.55 -11.12 -13.70
C PRO A 98 2.91 -11.52 -13.11
N ASP A 99 3.65 -12.37 -13.83
CA ASP A 99 4.94 -12.91 -13.37
C ASP A 99 5.98 -11.82 -13.07
N SER A 100 5.92 -10.69 -13.78
CA SER A 100 6.78 -9.53 -13.51
C SER A 100 6.58 -8.96 -12.11
N ILE A 101 5.34 -8.92 -11.62
CA ILE A 101 5.00 -8.52 -10.25
C ILE A 101 5.46 -9.60 -9.27
N MET A 102 5.23 -10.87 -9.62
CA MET A 102 5.60 -12.00 -8.77
C MET A 102 7.11 -12.13 -8.54
N ARG A 103 7.94 -11.75 -9.52
CA ARG A 103 9.41 -11.69 -9.38
C ARG A 103 9.87 -10.65 -8.37
N ILE A 104 9.08 -9.61 -8.13
CA ILE A 104 9.40 -8.55 -7.15
C ILE A 104 8.84 -8.91 -5.78
N ILE A 105 7.58 -9.36 -5.74
CA ILE A 105 6.83 -9.62 -4.51
C ILE A 105 7.22 -10.95 -3.84
N GLY A 106 7.75 -11.90 -4.61
CA GLY A 106 8.01 -13.26 -4.15
C GLY A 106 6.84 -14.20 -4.46
N ALA A 107 7.13 -15.31 -5.14
CA ALA A 107 6.13 -16.28 -5.60
C ALA A 107 5.36 -16.94 -4.44
N ASP A 108 5.98 -17.03 -3.27
CA ASP A 108 5.44 -17.68 -2.08
C ASP A 108 4.98 -16.69 -1.00
N SER A 109 4.88 -15.39 -1.33
CA SER A 109 4.43 -14.35 -0.41
C SER A 109 2.95 -14.52 0.00
N ILE A 110 2.55 -13.84 1.10
CA ILE A 110 1.16 -13.82 1.60
C ILE A 110 0.14 -13.46 0.51
N ILE A 111 0.54 -12.75 -0.55
CA ILE A 111 -0.33 -12.36 -1.66
C ILE A 111 -0.78 -13.59 -2.46
N THR A 112 0.13 -14.52 -2.74
CA THR A 112 -0.16 -15.70 -3.58
C THR A 112 -0.45 -16.96 -2.78
N THR A 113 0.01 -17.04 -1.52
CA THR A 113 -0.34 -18.18 -0.65
C THR A 113 -1.86 -18.29 -0.52
N LEU A 114 -2.38 -19.53 -0.45
CA LEU A 114 -3.82 -19.83 -0.29
C LEU A 114 -4.08 -20.66 0.97
N GLY A 115 -5.36 -20.84 1.31
CA GLY A 115 -5.80 -21.80 2.33
C GLY A 115 -5.22 -21.56 3.73
N SER A 116 -4.82 -22.66 4.38
CA SER A 116 -4.27 -22.67 5.74
C SER A 116 -2.99 -21.86 5.85
N SER A 117 -2.07 -21.97 4.89
CA SER A 117 -0.80 -21.24 4.88
C SER A 117 -1.01 -19.73 4.80
N HIS A 118 -1.95 -19.25 3.97
CA HIS A 118 -2.32 -17.83 3.97
C HIS A 118 -2.90 -17.39 5.31
N LYS A 119 -3.84 -18.16 5.87
CA LYS A 119 -4.45 -17.86 7.17
C LYS A 119 -3.38 -17.79 8.27
N TYR A 120 -2.41 -18.70 8.22
CA TYR A 120 -1.29 -18.77 9.14
C TYR A 120 -0.43 -17.50 9.09
N ILE A 121 0.12 -17.20 7.90
CA ILE A 121 0.96 -16.01 7.69
C ILE A 121 0.20 -14.74 8.04
N LYS A 122 -1.07 -14.62 7.63
CA LYS A 122 -1.92 -13.48 7.97
C LYS A 122 -2.08 -13.29 9.48
N ASN A 123 -2.36 -14.37 10.23
CA ASN A 123 -2.50 -14.30 11.68
C ASN A 123 -1.18 -13.95 12.37
N MET A 124 -0.06 -14.44 11.86
CA MET A 124 1.27 -14.05 12.33
C MET A 124 1.51 -12.55 12.14
N VAL A 125 1.26 -12.03 10.94
CA VAL A 125 1.39 -10.59 10.65
C VAL A 125 0.41 -9.75 11.50
N PHE A 126 -0.82 -10.22 11.67
CA PHE A 126 -1.83 -9.55 12.49
C PHE A 126 -1.46 -9.52 13.98
N ARG A 127 -0.74 -10.52 14.49
CA ARG A 127 -0.20 -10.47 15.86
C ARG A 127 0.78 -9.31 16.05
N LEU A 128 1.38 -8.79 14.99
CA LEU A 128 2.37 -7.71 15.03
C LEU A 128 1.74 -6.34 14.83
N PHE A 129 0.92 -6.20 13.80
CA PHE A 129 0.26 -4.94 13.42
C PHE A 129 -1.16 -4.82 13.97
N GLY A 130 -1.53 -5.72 14.87
CA GLY A 130 -2.81 -5.70 15.56
C GLY A 130 -2.91 -4.56 16.58
N PRO A 131 -4.14 -4.22 17.00
CA PRO A 131 -4.41 -3.05 17.83
C PRO A 131 -3.63 -3.02 19.15
N GLU A 132 -3.37 -4.17 19.77
CA GLU A 132 -2.62 -4.25 21.04
C GLU A 132 -1.17 -3.78 20.90
N ASN A 133 -0.46 -4.26 19.88
CA ASN A 133 0.93 -3.85 19.64
C ASN A 133 1.00 -2.43 19.08
N LEU A 134 0.04 -2.03 18.24
CA LEU A 134 -0.07 -0.64 17.79
C LEU A 134 -0.18 0.31 18.98
N ARG A 135 -1.02 -0.05 19.96
CA ARG A 135 -1.22 0.71 21.20
C ARG A 135 0.00 0.72 22.11
N ARG A 136 0.62 -0.44 22.34
CA ARG A 136 1.67 -0.60 23.35
C ARG A 136 3.04 -0.13 22.85
N ASP A 137 3.40 -0.53 21.64
CA ASP A 137 4.79 -0.49 21.17
C ASP A 137 4.95 0.53 20.03
N MET A 138 4.03 0.57 19.07
CA MET A 138 4.29 1.27 17.80
C MET A 138 3.93 2.76 17.79
N ILE A 139 2.87 3.18 18.51
CA ILE A 139 2.38 4.57 18.44
C ILE A 139 3.46 5.60 18.82
N LYS A 140 4.29 5.28 19.80
CA LYS A 140 5.38 6.14 20.28
C LYS A 140 6.51 6.24 19.27
N ASP A 141 6.90 5.12 18.69
CA ASP A 141 7.96 5.06 17.69
C ASP A 141 7.54 5.75 16.38
N MET A 142 6.27 5.62 16.00
CA MET A 142 5.69 6.38 14.90
C MET A 142 5.77 7.88 15.14
N GLN A 143 5.42 8.35 16.35
CA GLN A 143 5.52 9.77 16.69
C GLN A 143 6.97 10.25 16.60
N LYS A 144 7.90 9.56 17.26
CA LYS A 144 9.33 9.92 17.24
C LYS A 144 9.90 9.96 15.82
N THR A 145 9.52 8.98 14.99
CA THR A 145 9.95 8.91 13.59
C THR A 145 9.36 10.05 12.77
N ALA A 146 8.07 10.37 12.95
CA ALA A 146 7.42 11.48 12.27
C ALA A 146 8.07 12.83 12.66
N GLU A 147 8.32 13.05 13.95
CA GLU A 147 8.95 14.26 14.45
C GLU A 147 10.39 14.42 13.94
N ALA A 148 11.19 13.35 13.98
CA ALA A 148 12.56 13.36 13.45
C ALA A 148 12.57 13.63 11.94
N SER A 149 11.63 13.03 11.20
CA SER A 149 11.48 13.27 9.76
C SER A 149 11.14 14.73 9.49
N LEU A 150 10.10 15.28 10.13
CA LEU A 150 9.69 16.68 9.96
C LEU A 150 10.78 17.67 10.38
N LEU A 151 11.54 17.37 11.43
CA LEU A 151 12.67 18.19 11.85
C LEU A 151 13.78 18.20 10.80
N SER A 152 14.13 17.02 10.26
CA SER A 152 15.14 16.91 9.20
C SER A 152 14.77 17.71 7.95
N TRP A 153 13.48 17.88 7.71
CA TRP A 153 12.91 18.58 6.57
C TRP A 153 12.93 20.12 6.70
N LEU A 154 13.07 20.64 7.93
CA LEU A 154 12.89 22.06 8.22
C LEU A 154 13.88 22.98 7.47
N HIS A 155 15.10 22.50 7.26
CA HIS A 155 16.17 23.27 6.61
C HIS A 155 16.16 23.17 5.09
N HIS A 156 15.30 22.33 4.51
CA HIS A 156 15.24 22.14 3.06
C HIS A 156 14.27 23.15 2.41
N PRO A 157 14.70 23.86 1.34
CA PRO A 157 13.86 24.86 0.68
C PRO A 157 12.72 24.23 -0.14
N SER A 158 12.84 22.94 -0.48
CA SER A 158 11.85 22.16 -1.20
C SER A 158 12.07 20.68 -0.95
N ILE A 159 11.01 19.95 -0.62
CA ILE A 159 11.01 18.52 -0.37
C ILE A 159 9.96 17.88 -1.25
N GLU A 160 10.33 16.88 -2.03
CA GLU A 160 9.37 16.00 -2.68
C GLU A 160 8.79 15.07 -1.61
N LEU A 161 7.50 15.26 -1.29
CA LEU A 161 6.89 14.69 -0.10
C LEU A 161 6.78 13.17 -0.16
N LYS A 162 6.48 12.58 -1.32
CA LYS A 162 6.29 11.14 -1.45
C LYS A 162 7.61 10.39 -1.24
N GLU A 163 8.68 10.85 -1.88
CA GLU A 163 10.03 10.32 -1.75
C GLU A 163 10.55 10.51 -0.33
N ALA A 164 10.35 11.69 0.27
CA ALA A 164 10.75 11.94 1.65
C ALA A 164 10.01 11.05 2.65
N ALA A 165 8.69 10.89 2.51
CA ALA A 165 7.90 9.97 3.31
C ALA A 165 8.25 8.49 3.07
N SER A 166 8.78 8.14 1.89
CA SER A 166 9.23 6.78 1.54
C SER A 166 10.71 6.51 1.85
N SER A 167 11.48 7.54 2.20
CA SER A 167 12.95 7.48 2.30
C SER A 167 13.46 6.53 3.39
N GLY A 168 12.65 6.30 4.43
CA GLY A 168 12.94 5.32 5.49
C GLY A 168 13.14 3.89 4.98
N ARG A 169 12.60 3.54 3.80
CA ARG A 169 12.63 2.18 3.25
C ARG A 169 14.04 1.62 3.08
N LYS A 170 14.99 2.41 2.54
CA LYS A 170 16.35 1.91 2.21
C LYS A 170 17.16 1.60 3.47
N ASN A 171 17.09 2.47 4.46
CA ASN A 171 17.80 2.32 5.72
C ASN A 171 17.19 1.18 6.55
N VAL A 172 15.86 1.07 6.58
CA VAL A 172 15.16 -0.01 7.27
C VAL A 172 15.47 -1.37 6.62
N MET A 173 15.44 -1.50 5.29
CA MET A 173 15.80 -2.77 4.63
C MET A 173 17.22 -3.24 4.95
N LYS A 174 18.19 -2.31 4.96
CA LYS A 174 19.58 -2.63 5.32
C LYS A 174 19.68 -3.09 6.78
N MET A 175 19.07 -2.33 7.68
CA MET A 175 19.03 -2.64 9.12
C MET A 175 18.34 -3.97 9.41
N LEU A 176 17.19 -4.26 8.77
CA LEU A 176 16.47 -5.52 8.98
C LEU A 176 17.30 -6.74 8.55
N LYS A 177 18.04 -6.62 7.44
CA LYS A 177 18.95 -7.67 6.99
C LYS A 177 20.08 -7.90 7.99
N GLU A 178 20.70 -6.83 8.48
CA GLU A 178 21.75 -6.88 9.49
C GLU A 178 21.23 -7.49 10.80
N MET A 179 20.06 -7.08 11.28
CA MET A 179 19.41 -7.62 12.48
C MET A 179 19.10 -9.12 12.36
N MET A 180 18.62 -9.58 11.20
CA MET A 180 18.42 -11.02 10.96
C MET A 180 19.74 -11.80 11.02
N ASP A 181 20.79 -11.27 10.39
CA ASP A 181 22.10 -11.92 10.34
C ASP A 181 22.77 -11.96 11.72
N GLU A 182 22.59 -10.92 12.54
CA GLU A 182 23.06 -10.85 13.92
C GLU A 182 22.32 -11.85 14.83
N ARG A 183 20.98 -11.89 14.75
CA ARG A 183 20.17 -12.78 15.60
C ARG A 183 20.32 -14.26 15.26
N LYS A 184 20.62 -14.59 14.01
CA LYS A 184 21.01 -15.95 13.63
C LYS A 184 22.30 -16.41 14.32
N LYS A 185 23.21 -15.47 14.61
CA LYS A 185 24.51 -15.75 15.25
C LYS A 185 24.42 -15.70 16.78
N ALA A 186 23.42 -15.01 17.34
CA ALA A 186 23.22 -14.90 18.77
C ALA A 186 22.67 -16.20 19.39
N THR A 187 23.29 -16.66 20.47
CA THR A 187 22.95 -17.90 21.21
C THR A 187 22.14 -17.67 22.49
N GLY A 188 21.67 -16.45 22.75
CA GLY A 188 20.94 -16.08 23.97
C GLY A 188 19.51 -15.58 23.71
N ARG A 189 18.60 -15.77 24.68
CA ARG A 189 17.21 -15.30 24.61
C ARG A 189 17.13 -13.82 25.01
N GLN A 190 16.55 -12.99 24.14
CA GLN A 190 16.40 -11.55 24.32
C GLN A 190 15.18 -11.22 25.22
N GLU A 191 15.23 -10.12 25.98
CA GLU A 191 14.18 -9.75 26.95
C GLU A 191 12.85 -9.30 26.32
N SER A 192 12.84 -8.90 25.05
CA SER A 192 11.64 -8.51 24.30
C SER A 192 11.47 -9.38 23.05
N ILE A 193 10.30 -9.99 22.88
CA ILE A 193 9.93 -10.75 21.67
C ILE A 193 9.45 -9.76 20.60
N ASP A 194 10.13 -9.69 19.47
CA ASP A 194 9.68 -8.92 18.31
C ASP A 194 9.39 -9.79 17.06
N PHE A 195 9.09 -9.15 15.93
CA PHE A 195 8.74 -9.84 14.69
C PHE A 195 9.79 -10.85 14.25
N PHE A 196 11.07 -10.51 14.38
CA PHE A 196 12.13 -11.41 13.97
C PHE A 196 12.20 -12.62 14.87
N ASP A 197 11.90 -12.46 16.16
CA ASP A 197 11.87 -13.60 17.08
C ASP A 197 10.70 -14.52 16.75
N VAL A 198 9.52 -13.98 16.44
CA VAL A 198 8.37 -14.77 15.96
C VAL A 198 8.69 -15.49 14.64
N LEU A 199 9.34 -14.81 13.69
CA LEU A 199 9.78 -15.43 12.43
C LEU A 199 10.84 -16.51 12.65
N LEU A 200 11.81 -16.26 13.53
CA LEU A 200 12.91 -17.18 13.81
C LEU A 200 12.44 -18.39 14.63
N GLU A 201 11.49 -18.23 15.55
CA GLU A 201 10.81 -19.34 16.23
C GLU A 201 10.07 -20.22 15.22
N GLU A 202 9.36 -19.60 14.28
CA GLU A 202 8.65 -20.34 13.22
C GLU A 202 9.60 -21.10 12.29
N LEU A 203 10.73 -20.49 11.92
CA LEU A 203 11.76 -21.14 11.11
C LEU A 203 12.43 -22.32 11.85
N LYS A 204 12.36 -22.36 13.19
CA LYS A 204 12.93 -23.44 14.01
C LYS A 204 11.98 -24.62 14.22
N GLU A 205 10.67 -24.48 13.95
CA GLU A 205 9.74 -25.60 14.12
C GLU A 205 9.95 -26.70 13.06
N GLU A 206 10.09 -27.97 13.52
CA GLU A 206 10.39 -29.14 12.68
C GLU A 206 9.33 -29.44 11.61
N LYS A 207 8.10 -28.98 11.81
CA LYS A 207 7.05 -28.99 10.78
C LYS A 207 7.11 -27.68 10.00
N HIS A 208 8.05 -27.58 9.07
CA HIS A 208 8.30 -26.35 8.28
C HIS A 208 7.03 -25.84 7.58
N ALA A 209 6.31 -24.91 8.22
CA ALA A 209 5.21 -24.17 7.61
C ALA A 209 5.74 -22.99 6.75
N MET A 210 6.99 -22.58 6.98
CA MET A 210 7.62 -21.44 6.33
C MET A 210 9.10 -21.73 6.03
N SER A 211 9.53 -21.47 4.79
CA SER A 211 10.95 -21.51 4.42
C SER A 211 11.60 -20.14 4.64
N GLU A 212 12.94 -20.10 4.70
CA GLU A 212 13.69 -18.85 4.82
C GLU A 212 13.36 -17.84 3.71
N ASN A 213 13.22 -18.32 2.47
CA ASN A 213 12.84 -17.48 1.34
C ASN A 213 11.45 -16.86 1.55
N VAL A 214 10.49 -17.61 2.10
CA VAL A 214 9.15 -17.08 2.42
C VAL A 214 9.21 -16.01 3.50
N ALA A 215 10.06 -16.18 4.51
CA ALA A 215 10.25 -15.18 5.57
C ALA A 215 10.86 -13.89 5.01
N LEU A 216 11.88 -14.00 4.14
CA LEU A 216 12.50 -12.85 3.47
C LEU A 216 11.53 -12.13 2.53
N ASP A 217 10.78 -12.88 1.72
CA ASP A 217 9.74 -12.34 0.83
C ASP A 217 8.64 -11.63 1.64
N LEU A 218 8.27 -12.18 2.80
CA LEU A 218 7.28 -11.56 3.69
C LEU A 218 7.79 -10.25 4.27
N ILE A 219 9.02 -10.20 4.78
CA ILE A 219 9.63 -8.97 5.31
C ILE A 219 9.71 -7.90 4.21
N PHE A 220 10.22 -8.30 3.04
CA PHE A 220 10.33 -7.41 1.89
C PHE A 220 8.96 -6.86 1.52
N LEU A 221 7.94 -7.72 1.41
CA LEU A 221 6.60 -7.31 1.05
C LEU A 221 5.97 -6.35 2.07
N LEU A 222 6.12 -6.63 3.36
CA LEU A 222 5.55 -5.79 4.43
C LEU A 222 6.17 -4.40 4.42
N LEU A 223 7.49 -4.28 4.26
CA LEU A 223 8.16 -3.00 4.11
C LEU A 223 7.81 -2.33 2.80
N PHE A 224 7.80 -3.08 1.71
CA PHE A 224 7.54 -2.52 0.39
C PHE A 224 6.12 -1.91 0.34
N VAL A 225 5.10 -2.69 0.67
CA VAL A 225 3.71 -2.23 0.57
C VAL A 225 3.40 -1.11 1.58
N SER A 226 3.95 -1.16 2.80
CA SER A 226 3.65 -0.16 3.83
C SER A 226 4.17 1.24 3.48
N PHE A 227 5.43 1.36 3.03
CA PHE A 227 6.00 2.68 2.73
C PHE A 227 5.36 3.33 1.51
N GLU A 228 5.19 2.58 0.42
CA GLU A 228 4.76 3.17 -0.85
C GLU A 228 3.28 3.59 -0.85
N THR A 229 2.41 2.76 -0.27
CA THR A 229 0.98 3.08 -0.15
C THR A 229 0.74 4.18 0.87
N THR A 230 1.38 4.12 2.04
CA THR A 230 1.19 5.12 3.10
C THR A 230 1.77 6.47 2.72
N ALA A 231 2.96 6.51 2.11
CA ALA A 231 3.52 7.76 1.61
C ALA A 231 2.62 8.41 0.56
N SER A 232 2.08 7.62 -0.38
CA SER A 232 1.14 8.12 -1.38
C SER A 232 -0.15 8.66 -0.74
N GLY A 233 -0.66 8.01 0.31
CA GLY A 233 -1.81 8.48 1.08
C GLY A 233 -1.52 9.78 1.83
N ILE A 234 -0.38 9.89 2.52
CA ILE A 234 0.06 11.14 3.17
C ILE A 234 0.19 12.26 2.14
N THR A 235 0.84 12.00 1.00
CA THR A 235 1.01 12.98 -0.07
C THR A 235 -0.34 13.46 -0.61
N ALA A 236 -1.28 12.54 -0.86
CA ALA A 236 -2.60 12.90 -1.33
C ALA A 236 -3.41 13.70 -0.30
N ILE A 237 -3.35 13.32 0.98
CA ILE A 237 -3.99 14.07 2.07
C ILE A 237 -3.47 15.51 2.07
N LEU A 238 -2.14 15.72 2.00
CA LEU A 238 -1.58 17.06 1.99
C LEU A 238 -1.94 17.85 0.72
N CYS A 239 -2.06 17.19 -0.44
CA CYS A 239 -2.58 17.84 -1.66
C CYS A 239 -4.00 18.36 -1.40
N PHE A 240 -4.92 17.51 -0.94
CA PHE A 240 -6.31 17.90 -0.68
C PHE A 240 -6.45 18.97 0.42
N LEU A 241 -5.66 18.87 1.50
CA LEU A 241 -5.66 19.88 2.56
C LEU A 241 -5.09 21.23 2.09
N SER A 242 -4.13 21.21 1.16
CA SER A 242 -3.57 22.46 0.58
C SER A 242 -4.62 23.20 -0.27
N ASP A 243 -5.52 22.46 -0.92
CA ASP A 243 -6.60 23.02 -1.73
C ASP A 243 -7.88 23.31 -0.90
N ASN A 244 -7.94 22.84 0.35
CA ASN A 244 -9.11 22.99 1.22
C ASN A 244 -8.74 23.59 2.59
N PRO A 245 -8.59 24.93 2.68
CA PRO A 245 -8.14 25.60 3.90
C PRO A 245 -9.12 25.45 5.07
N LYS A 246 -10.42 25.23 4.80
CA LYS A 246 -11.42 24.98 5.86
C LYS A 246 -11.18 23.64 6.53
N ALA A 247 -10.95 22.58 5.75
CA ALA A 247 -10.61 21.27 6.28
C ALA A 247 -9.27 21.31 7.03
N LEU A 248 -8.27 22.03 6.51
CA LEU A 248 -6.99 22.22 7.22
C LEU A 248 -7.17 22.95 8.55
N GLN A 249 -8.02 23.97 8.59
CA GLN A 249 -8.33 24.69 9.83
C GLN A 249 -8.99 23.76 10.85
N GLU A 250 -10.04 23.02 10.47
CA GLU A 250 -10.73 22.10 11.37
C GLU A 250 -9.82 20.98 11.89
N LEU A 251 -8.94 20.44 11.04
CA LEU A 251 -7.90 19.48 11.44
C LEU A 251 -6.94 20.09 12.45
N THR A 252 -6.51 21.33 12.21
CA THR A 252 -5.60 22.04 13.12
C THR A 252 -6.26 22.30 14.47
N GLU A 253 -7.53 22.71 14.48
CA GLU A 253 -8.31 22.95 15.71
C GLU A 253 -8.50 21.66 16.52
N GLU A 254 -8.78 20.52 15.87
CA GLU A 254 -8.86 19.21 16.53
C GLU A 254 -7.56 18.87 17.28
N HIS A 255 -6.40 19.07 16.63
CA HIS A 255 -5.11 18.73 17.24
C HIS A 255 -4.63 19.76 18.27
N ASP A 256 -4.91 21.06 18.05
CA ASP A 256 -4.62 22.11 19.04
C ASP A 256 -5.45 21.87 20.32
N TYR A 257 -6.69 21.37 20.20
CA TYR A 257 -7.51 20.98 21.35
C TYR A 257 -6.90 19.80 22.13
N ILE A 258 -6.38 18.79 21.44
CA ILE A 258 -5.67 17.66 22.06
C ILE A 258 -4.45 18.16 22.83
N GLN A 259 -3.62 19.02 22.22
CA GLN A 259 -2.44 19.57 22.88
C GLN A 259 -2.76 20.41 24.11
N LYS A 260 -3.79 21.26 24.05
CA LYS A 260 -4.19 22.12 25.18
C LYS A 260 -4.63 21.35 26.42
N LYS A 261 -5.07 20.10 26.27
CA LYS A 261 -5.43 19.22 27.38
C LYS A 261 -4.23 18.53 28.03
N ARG A 262 -3.07 18.53 27.38
CA ARG A 262 -1.88 17.88 27.93
C ARG A 262 -1.25 18.76 29.00
N PRO A 263 -0.85 18.18 30.15
CA PRO A 263 -0.08 18.90 31.16
C PRO A 263 1.34 19.24 30.68
N ASP A 264 1.90 18.43 29.77
CA ASP A 264 3.20 18.65 29.14
C ASP A 264 3.07 18.58 27.61
N LEU A 265 3.47 19.64 26.93
CA LEU A 265 3.44 19.72 25.46
C LEU A 265 4.44 18.77 24.78
N ASN A 266 5.46 18.32 25.51
CA ASN A 266 6.44 17.35 25.04
C ASN A 266 6.05 15.90 25.35
N SER A 267 4.89 15.69 26.00
CA SER A 267 4.43 14.33 26.29
C SER A 267 4.07 13.55 25.02
N GLU A 268 4.36 12.26 25.08
CA GLU A 268 4.03 11.31 24.02
C GLU A 268 2.51 11.21 23.83
N ILE A 269 2.07 11.06 22.59
CA ILE A 269 0.67 10.85 22.26
C ILE A 269 0.16 9.54 22.83
N THR A 270 -1.02 9.59 23.43
CA THR A 270 -1.67 8.41 24.00
C THR A 270 -2.63 7.77 22.99
N TRP A 271 -2.93 6.49 23.20
CA TRP A 271 -3.92 5.78 22.39
C TRP A 271 -5.33 6.36 22.50
N GLU A 272 -5.69 6.90 23.67
CA GLU A 272 -7.00 7.53 23.88
C GLU A 272 -7.12 8.83 23.08
N GLU A 273 -6.05 9.61 22.98
CA GLU A 273 -5.99 10.80 22.12
C GLU A 273 -6.10 10.42 20.65
N TYR A 274 -5.36 9.40 20.19
CA TYR A 274 -5.51 8.88 18.82
C TYR A 274 -6.96 8.52 18.50
N LYS A 275 -7.63 7.77 19.38
CA LYS A 275 -9.05 7.41 19.21
C LYS A 275 -10.00 8.62 19.18
N SER A 276 -9.59 9.75 19.74
CA SER A 276 -10.39 10.98 19.75
C SER A 276 -10.28 11.83 18.48
N MET A 277 -9.35 11.50 17.57
CA MET A 277 -9.10 12.21 16.30
C MET A 277 -10.15 11.91 15.24
N LYS A 278 -11.40 12.32 15.47
CA LYS A 278 -12.56 12.00 14.61
C LYS A 278 -12.44 12.66 13.25
N PHE A 279 -12.12 13.95 13.20
CA PHE A 279 -11.99 14.69 11.96
C PHE A 279 -10.77 14.22 11.16
N THR A 280 -9.64 13.97 11.81
CA THR A 280 -8.47 13.34 11.18
C THR A 280 -8.85 12.02 10.51
N SER A 281 -9.65 11.19 11.17
CA SER A 281 -10.17 9.95 10.57
C SER A 281 -10.99 10.24 9.31
N HIS A 282 -11.89 11.23 9.32
CA HIS A 282 -12.63 11.62 8.11
C HIS A 282 -11.71 12.09 6.98
N VAL A 283 -10.70 12.92 7.27
CA VAL A 283 -9.71 13.37 6.28
C VAL A 283 -8.99 12.18 5.65
N ILE A 284 -8.53 11.22 6.45
CA ILE A 284 -7.86 10.00 5.96
C ILE A 284 -8.80 9.18 5.08
N HIS A 285 -10.03 8.90 5.55
CA HIS A 285 -10.98 8.09 4.79
C HIS A 285 -11.38 8.76 3.48
N GLU A 286 -11.59 10.08 3.49
CA GLU A 286 -11.96 10.82 2.29
C GLU A 286 -10.82 10.86 1.26
N ALA A 287 -9.58 11.07 1.71
CA ALA A 287 -8.42 11.00 0.82
C ALA A 287 -8.26 9.60 0.21
N LEU A 288 -8.42 8.53 1.00
CA LEU A 288 -8.38 7.15 0.53
C LEU A 288 -9.53 6.82 -0.43
N ARG A 289 -10.72 7.41 -0.20
CA ARG A 289 -11.90 7.25 -1.07
C ARG A 289 -11.67 7.91 -2.43
N LEU A 290 -11.11 9.13 -2.45
CA LEU A 290 -10.90 9.92 -3.66
C LEU A 290 -9.73 9.43 -4.51
N THR A 291 -8.66 8.94 -3.88
CA THR A 291 -7.42 8.62 -4.59
C THR A 291 -7.33 7.21 -5.11
N ASN A 292 -8.10 6.29 -4.52
CA ASN A 292 -8.14 4.89 -4.89
C ASN A 292 -6.72 4.31 -5.14
N ILE A 293 -5.84 4.40 -4.13
CA ILE A 293 -4.39 4.13 -4.24
C ILE A 293 -4.09 2.77 -4.91
N ALA A 294 -4.92 1.76 -4.66
CA ALA A 294 -4.83 0.43 -5.26
C ALA A 294 -6.14 0.10 -6.02
N PRO A 295 -6.31 0.62 -7.25
CA PRO A 295 -7.60 0.56 -7.94
C PRO A 295 -7.91 -0.82 -8.54
N VAL A 296 -6.94 -1.72 -8.60
CA VAL A 296 -7.07 -3.04 -9.23
C VAL A 296 -6.49 -4.13 -8.36
N MET A 297 -7.31 -5.16 -8.12
CA MET A 297 -6.88 -6.40 -7.49
C MET A 297 -7.10 -7.55 -8.46
N PHE A 298 -6.02 -8.08 -9.02
CA PHE A 298 -6.11 -9.14 -10.03
C PHE A 298 -6.54 -10.48 -9.42
N ARG A 299 -7.45 -11.16 -10.11
CA ARG A 299 -8.02 -12.45 -9.71
C ARG A 299 -8.10 -13.37 -10.92
N LYS A 300 -7.92 -14.66 -10.69
CA LYS A 300 -8.16 -15.72 -11.67
C LYS A 300 -9.32 -16.59 -11.19
N ALA A 301 -10.30 -16.80 -12.05
CA ALA A 301 -11.38 -17.76 -11.79
C ALA A 301 -10.80 -19.18 -11.69
N THR A 302 -11.26 -19.96 -10.70
CA THR A 302 -10.87 -21.36 -10.51
C THR A 302 -11.90 -22.34 -11.05
N GLU A 303 -13.12 -21.86 -11.26
CA GLU A 303 -14.26 -22.60 -11.77
C GLU A 303 -15.11 -21.65 -12.64
N ASP A 304 -16.00 -22.20 -13.46
CA ASP A 304 -16.92 -21.41 -14.27
C ASP A 304 -17.95 -20.74 -13.35
N ASP A 305 -18.04 -19.41 -13.39
CA ASP A 305 -19.00 -18.63 -12.61
C ASP A 305 -20.04 -17.97 -13.54
N THR A 306 -21.31 -18.26 -13.29
CA THR A 306 -22.42 -17.54 -13.92
C THR A 306 -22.71 -16.33 -13.04
N ALA A 307 -22.01 -15.23 -13.30
CA ALA A 307 -22.24 -14.00 -12.55
C ALA A 307 -23.70 -13.54 -12.74
N GLU A 308 -24.53 -13.73 -11.70
CA GLU A 308 -25.76 -12.97 -11.54
C GLU A 308 -25.39 -11.53 -11.12
N PRO A 309 -26.14 -10.50 -11.56
CA PRO A 309 -25.94 -9.15 -11.05
C PRO A 309 -26.06 -9.20 -9.53
N ALA A 310 -24.96 -8.94 -8.82
CA ALA A 310 -24.92 -9.05 -7.37
C ALA A 310 -25.93 -8.08 -6.74
N GLY A 311 -27.09 -8.62 -6.36
CA GLY A 311 -27.98 -7.97 -5.42
C GLY A 311 -27.34 -8.01 -4.04
N GLY A 312 -26.97 -6.86 -3.50
CA GLY A 312 -26.78 -6.68 -2.07
C GLY A 312 -25.38 -6.96 -1.52
N ALA A 313 -24.39 -6.14 -1.91
CA ALA A 313 -23.35 -5.71 -0.97
C ALA A 313 -22.78 -4.37 -1.45
N SER A 314 -23.52 -3.28 -1.23
CA SER A 314 -22.92 -1.94 -1.31
C SER A 314 -21.89 -1.84 -0.20
N LYS A 315 -20.61 -1.96 -0.56
CA LYS A 315 -19.51 -1.54 0.30
C LYS A 315 -19.01 -0.24 -0.31
N ASP A 316 -19.61 0.85 0.13
CA ASP A 316 -19.35 2.21 -0.39
C ASP A 316 -17.88 2.64 -0.17
N PHE A 317 -17.15 1.90 0.68
CA PHE A 317 -15.73 2.11 0.96
C PHE A 317 -14.94 0.79 1.01
N MET A 318 -13.98 0.62 0.09
CA MET A 318 -13.13 -0.58 -0.01
C MET A 318 -11.64 -0.27 -0.25
N ALA A 319 -11.13 0.87 0.25
CA ALA A 319 -9.74 1.29 0.03
C ALA A 319 -8.68 0.27 0.52
N PHE A 320 -9.05 -0.62 1.45
CA PHE A 320 -8.21 -1.68 1.99
C PHE A 320 -8.60 -3.08 1.50
N GLY A 321 -9.42 -3.17 0.45
CA GLY A 321 -10.01 -4.40 -0.03
C GLY A 321 -11.11 -4.94 0.88
N GLY A 322 -11.31 -6.25 0.89
CA GLY A 322 -12.36 -6.87 1.71
C GLY A 322 -12.25 -8.40 1.80
N GLY A 323 -13.07 -8.97 2.69
CA GLY A 323 -13.15 -10.41 2.91
C GLY A 323 -11.86 -11.01 3.47
N ARG A 324 -11.54 -12.25 3.06
CA ARG A 324 -10.34 -12.98 3.55
C ARG A 324 -9.03 -12.24 3.24
N ARG A 325 -9.02 -11.37 2.21
CA ARG A 325 -7.87 -10.59 1.74
C ARG A 325 -7.91 -9.11 2.16
N LEU A 326 -8.71 -8.75 3.16
CA LEU A 326 -8.63 -7.43 3.78
C LEU A 326 -7.18 -7.13 4.20
N CYS A 327 -6.71 -5.92 3.90
CA CYS A 327 -5.36 -5.47 4.21
C CYS A 327 -5.03 -5.69 5.69
N VAL A 328 -3.94 -6.41 5.95
CA VAL A 328 -3.46 -6.69 7.31
C VAL A 328 -2.83 -5.47 7.98
N GLY A 329 -2.35 -4.51 7.19
CA GLY A 329 -1.74 -3.26 7.66
C GLY A 329 -2.70 -2.06 7.69
N ALA A 330 -4.02 -2.27 7.58
CA ALA A 330 -4.97 -1.17 7.47
C ALA A 330 -4.94 -0.23 8.69
N ASP A 331 -4.92 -0.81 9.91
CA ASP A 331 -4.88 -0.02 11.15
C ASP A 331 -3.53 0.64 11.37
N PHE A 332 -2.43 -0.04 11.01
CA PHE A 332 -1.08 0.52 11.00
C PHE A 332 -0.99 1.74 10.07
N ALA A 333 -1.49 1.64 8.83
CA ALA A 333 -1.44 2.74 7.86
C ALA A 333 -2.25 3.96 8.33
N LYS A 334 -3.47 3.74 8.84
CA LYS A 334 -4.30 4.82 9.40
C LYS A 334 -3.63 5.49 10.60
N LEU A 335 -3.05 4.70 11.51
CA LEU A 335 -2.31 5.23 12.65
C LEU A 335 -1.12 6.07 12.18
N GLN A 336 -0.29 5.54 11.28
CA GLN A 336 0.86 6.25 10.75
C GLN A 336 0.46 7.59 10.08
N MET A 337 -0.60 7.60 9.27
CA MET A 337 -1.14 8.82 8.68
C MET A 337 -1.62 9.81 9.76
N ALA A 338 -2.40 9.36 10.75
CA ALA A 338 -2.93 10.21 11.80
C ALA A 338 -1.83 10.82 12.68
N ILE A 339 -0.84 10.02 13.09
CA ILE A 339 0.29 10.49 13.89
C ILE A 339 1.16 11.47 13.09
N PHE A 340 1.40 11.20 11.81
CA PHE A 340 2.12 12.13 10.94
C PHE A 340 1.39 13.48 10.84
N LEU A 341 0.07 13.47 10.58
CA LEU A 341 -0.74 14.69 10.51
C LEU A 341 -0.74 15.45 11.83
N HIS A 342 -0.90 14.74 12.95
CA HIS A 342 -0.84 15.33 14.28
C HIS A 342 0.49 16.06 14.51
N CYS A 343 1.62 15.41 14.24
CA CYS A 343 2.94 16.03 14.40
C CYS A 343 3.15 17.21 13.45
N LEU A 344 2.62 17.11 12.23
CA LEU A 344 2.74 18.16 11.22
C LEU A 344 1.96 19.42 11.62
N VAL A 345 0.65 19.33 11.85
CA VAL A 345 -0.23 20.51 12.02
C VAL A 345 -0.09 21.19 13.38
N THR A 346 0.51 20.50 14.36
CA THR A 346 0.77 21.05 15.68
C THR A 346 2.08 21.84 15.74
N LYS A 347 3.11 21.43 14.98
CA LYS A 347 4.46 22.03 15.05
C LYS A 347 4.83 22.84 13.82
N TYR A 348 4.15 22.64 12.70
CA TYR A 348 4.55 23.20 11.42
C TYR A 348 3.35 23.71 10.61
N ARG A 349 3.68 24.55 9.63
CA ARG A 349 2.88 24.86 8.45
C ARG A 349 3.69 24.47 7.23
N TRP A 350 3.04 24.34 6.08
CA TRP A 350 3.76 24.12 4.82
C TRP A 350 3.32 25.11 3.76
N LYS A 351 4.21 25.34 2.80
CA LYS A 351 3.93 26.05 1.56
C LYS A 351 4.13 25.09 0.40
N VAL A 352 3.14 25.00 -0.48
CA VAL A 352 3.28 24.27 -1.75
C VAL A 352 4.23 25.05 -2.67
N ILE A 353 5.26 24.38 -3.17
CA ILE A 353 6.25 24.94 -4.09
C ILE A 353 5.88 24.65 -5.54
N LYS A 354 5.57 23.38 -5.84
CA LYS A 354 5.15 22.92 -7.17
C LYS A 354 4.56 21.50 -7.11
N GLY A 355 3.93 21.08 -8.20
CA GLY A 355 3.39 19.73 -8.35
C GLY A 355 2.05 19.55 -7.62
N GLY A 356 1.73 18.32 -7.23
CA GLY A 356 0.46 17.97 -6.57
C GLY A 356 -0.62 17.46 -7.52
N LYS A 357 -0.36 17.48 -8.83
CA LYS A 357 -1.21 16.80 -9.81
C LYS A 357 -1.16 15.29 -9.58
N MET A 358 -2.32 14.72 -9.28
CA MET A 358 -2.51 13.28 -9.10
C MET A 358 -3.11 12.67 -10.36
N VAL A 359 -2.65 11.46 -10.72
CA VAL A 359 -3.21 10.66 -11.81
C VAL A 359 -3.17 9.17 -11.46
N LEU A 360 -3.94 8.36 -12.17
CA LEU A 360 -3.85 6.90 -12.09
C LEU A 360 -3.11 6.30 -13.29
N CYS A 361 -2.12 5.45 -13.04
CA CYS A 361 -1.40 4.67 -14.05
C CYS A 361 -0.66 3.45 -13.43
N PRO A 362 -1.26 2.25 -13.47
CA PRO A 362 -2.64 2.06 -13.09
C PRO A 362 -2.88 2.47 -11.62
N GLY A 363 -1.85 2.57 -10.78
CA GLY A 363 -1.93 3.07 -9.39
C GLY A 363 -1.76 4.59 -9.29
N LEU A 364 -1.88 5.14 -8.07
CA LEU A 364 -1.73 6.58 -7.83
C LEU A 364 -0.31 7.07 -8.09
N GLN A 365 -0.19 8.10 -8.93
CA GLN A 365 1.07 8.77 -9.26
C GLN A 365 0.99 10.28 -9.11
N PHE A 366 2.17 10.88 -8.90
CA PHE A 366 2.40 12.31 -8.86
C PHE A 366 3.46 12.64 -9.93
N PRO A 367 3.08 12.83 -11.22
CA PRO A 367 4.02 12.92 -12.34
C PRO A 367 5.03 14.06 -12.19
N GLU A 368 4.61 15.15 -11.54
CA GLU A 368 5.43 16.34 -11.28
C GLU A 368 5.97 16.37 -9.83
N GLY A 369 5.79 15.27 -9.09
CA GLY A 369 5.95 15.19 -7.64
C GLY A 369 4.94 16.07 -6.89
N PHE A 370 5.10 16.15 -5.56
CA PHE A 370 4.46 17.18 -4.76
C PHE A 370 5.49 17.79 -3.81
N HIS A 371 5.92 19.00 -4.16
CA HIS A 371 7.01 19.68 -3.49
C HIS A 371 6.50 20.68 -2.46
N ILE A 372 6.90 20.53 -1.21
CA ILE A 372 6.54 21.43 -0.12
C ILE A 372 7.78 22.03 0.54
N ARG A 373 7.58 23.16 1.22
CA ARG A 373 8.54 23.73 2.17
C ARG A 373 7.88 23.81 3.55
N LEU A 374 8.52 23.25 4.56
CA LEU A 374 8.05 23.35 5.95
C LEU A 374 8.44 24.70 6.57
N LEU A 375 7.58 25.18 7.45
CA LEU A 375 7.73 26.40 8.23
C LEU A 375 7.34 26.08 9.69
N PRO A 376 8.12 26.47 10.70
CA PRO A 376 7.71 26.31 12.10
C PRO A 376 6.37 27.02 12.37
N LYS A 377 5.50 26.40 13.17
CA LYS A 377 4.34 27.08 13.77
C LYS A 377 4.89 27.86 14.97
N GLY A 378 4.73 29.18 14.94
CA GLY A 378 5.22 30.09 15.99
C GLY A 378 4.39 30.07 17.26
#